data_AF-A0A060X0Y8-F1
#
_entry.id   AF-A0A060X0Y8-F1
#
_cell.length_a   1.000
_cell.length_b   1.000
_cell.length_c   1.000
_cell.angle_alpha   90.00
_cell.angle_beta   90.00
_cell.angle_gamma   90.00
#
_symmetry.space_group_name_H-M   'P 1'
#
loop_
_entity.id
_entity.type
_entity.pdbx_description
1 polymer ?
#
loop_
_entity_poly.entity_id
_entity_poly.type
_entity_poly.pdbx_seq_one_letter_code
_entity_poly.pdbx_strand_id
1 'polypeptide(L)'
;MSTRSVARELNINFSTISCLQCCFREFGSTSNRPHNRRPCVTTPAYDLHIRLLHLRNRLRPVTQTADETGFAQPKKFCTNCKKVSQGRSSACS
;
A
#
# COMPACT_ATOMS: atom_id res chain seq x y z
N MET A 1 -14.79 7.62 36.00
CA MET A 1 -15.60 6.86 35.03
C MET A 1 -15.17 5.40 35.05
N SER A 2 -16.11 4.45 35.12
CA SER A 2 -15.78 3.02 35.13
C SER A 2 -15.53 2.51 33.71
N THR A 3 -14.52 1.68 33.50
CA THR A 3 -14.24 1.06 32.20
C THR A 3 -15.40 0.20 31.69
N ARG A 4 -16.18 -0.41 32.59
CA ARG A 4 -17.40 -1.15 32.23
C ARG A 4 -18.55 -0.26 31.77
N SER A 5 -18.69 0.95 32.33
CA SER A 5 -19.76 1.86 31.91
C SER A 5 -19.48 2.40 30.51
N VAL A 6 -18.25 2.80 30.24
CA VAL A 6 -17.81 3.25 28.90
C VAL A 6 -17.94 2.13 27.86
N ALA A 7 -17.63 0.89 28.24
CA ALA A 7 -17.77 -0.26 27.35
C ALA A 7 -19.23 -0.52 26.94
N ARG A 8 -20.16 -0.39 27.89
CA ARG A 8 -21.60 -0.51 27.64
C ARG A 8 -22.14 0.62 26.76
N GLU A 9 -21.68 1.84 26.99
CA GLU A 9 -22.08 3.01 26.20
C GLU A 9 -21.60 2.91 24.74
N LEU A 10 -20.40 2.40 24.53
CA LEU A 10 -19.82 2.22 23.19
C LEU A 10 -20.18 0.88 22.53
N ASN A 11 -20.94 -0.01 23.20
CA ASN A 11 -21.25 -1.37 22.74
C ASN A 11 -20.01 -2.20 22.36
N ILE A 12 -18.91 -2.05 23.10
CA ILE A 12 -17.65 -2.77 22.86
C ILE A 12 -17.32 -3.64 24.06
N ASN A 13 -16.59 -4.74 23.85
CA ASN A 13 -16.11 -5.56 24.95
C ASN A 13 -15.14 -4.77 25.86
N PHE A 14 -15.28 -4.98 27.17
CA PHE A 14 -14.42 -4.40 28.22
C PHE A 14 -12.92 -4.58 27.94
N SER A 15 -12.52 -5.73 27.39
CA SER A 15 -11.13 -6.02 27.02
C SER A 15 -10.53 -4.98 26.08
N THR A 16 -11.33 -4.42 25.18
CA THR A 16 -10.90 -3.39 24.22
C THR A 16 -10.54 -2.10 24.92
N ILE A 17 -11.38 -1.66 25.89
CA ILE A 17 -11.10 -0.45 26.68
C ILE A 17 -9.88 -0.65 27.57
N SER A 18 -9.76 -1.80 28.23
CA SER A 18 -8.57 -2.13 29.03
C SER A 18 -7.29 -2.13 28.19
N CYS A 19 -7.34 -2.69 26.98
CA CYS A 19 -6.22 -2.68 26.05
C CYS A 19 -5.82 -1.26 25.66
N LEU A 20 -6.79 -0.42 25.28
CA LEU A 20 -6.55 0.98 24.92
C LEU A 20 -5.95 1.78 26.08
N GLN A 21 -6.41 1.55 27.31
CA GLN A 21 -5.84 2.20 28.50
C GLN A 21 -4.40 1.75 28.76
N CYS A 22 -4.10 0.46 28.61
CA CYS A 22 -2.73 -0.04 28.72
C CYS A 22 -1.82 0.59 27.65
N CYS A 23 -2.25 0.60 26.38
CA CYS A 23 -1.50 1.22 25.29
C CYS A 23 -1.26 2.72 25.53
N PHE A 24 -2.26 3.45 26.03
CA PHE A 24 -2.11 4.87 26.33
C PHE A 24 -1.10 5.11 27.47
N ARG A 25 -1.08 4.27 28.50
CA ARG A 25 -0.10 4.37 29.60
C ARG A 25 1.32 4.04 29.15
N GLU A 26 1.48 3.07 28.26
CA GLU A 26 2.81 2.65 27.77
C GLU A 26 3.38 3.60 26.71
N PHE A 27 2.54 4.09 25.79
CA PHE A 27 3.00 4.78 24.57
C PHE A 27 2.51 6.23 24.46
N GLY A 28 1.64 6.70 25.37
CA GLY A 28 1.04 8.03 25.32
C GLY A 28 0.07 8.25 24.15
N SER A 29 -0.28 7.19 23.42
CA SER A 29 -1.16 7.26 22.26
C SER A 29 -2.02 6.00 22.14
N THR A 30 -3.28 6.18 21.73
CA THR A 30 -4.20 5.11 21.32
C THR A 30 -4.22 4.89 19.81
N SER A 31 -3.36 5.60 19.06
CA SER A 31 -3.29 5.47 17.61
C SER A 31 -2.84 4.06 17.21
N ASN A 32 -3.49 3.51 16.19
CA ASN A 32 -3.17 2.18 15.69
C ASN A 32 -1.80 2.22 15.01
N ARG A 33 -0.76 1.87 15.76
CA ARG A 33 0.62 1.88 15.26
C ARG A 33 0.85 0.62 14.44
N PRO A 34 1.57 0.71 13.30
CA PRO A 34 1.99 -0.49 12.60
C PRO A 34 2.73 -1.42 13.57
N HIS A 35 2.23 -2.65 13.69
CA HIS A 35 2.69 -3.65 14.64
C HIS A 35 4.09 -4.16 14.24
N ASN A 36 5.14 -3.41 14.58
CA ASN A 36 6.51 -3.80 14.28
C ASN A 36 7.36 -3.78 15.55
N ARG A 37 7.40 -4.91 16.26
CA ARG A 37 8.45 -5.22 17.25
C ARG A 37 9.83 -5.47 16.62
N ARG A 38 10.02 -5.11 15.35
CA ARG A 38 11.28 -5.23 14.63
C ARG A 38 11.87 -3.83 14.49
N PRO A 39 13.17 -3.66 14.74
CA PRO A 39 13.84 -2.39 14.48
C PRO A 39 13.64 -2.04 13.00
N CYS A 40 13.31 -0.77 12.73
CA CYS A 40 13.25 -0.29 11.36
C CYS A 40 14.63 -0.45 10.72
N VAL A 41 14.70 -1.27 9.66
CA VAL A 41 15.93 -1.46 8.87
C VAL A 41 16.25 -0.19 8.08
N THR A 42 15.22 0.58 7.77
CA THR A 42 15.29 1.82 7.01
C THR A 42 15.26 3.03 7.93
N THR A 43 15.95 4.10 7.53
CA THR A 43 15.88 5.40 8.21
C THR A 43 14.63 6.15 7.76
N PRO A 44 14.06 7.05 8.59
CA PRO A 44 12.88 7.83 8.20
C PRO A 44 13.07 8.64 6.90
N ALA A 45 14.29 9.13 6.64
CA ALA A 45 14.63 9.81 5.40
C ALA A 45 14.60 8.86 4.19
N TYR A 46 15.05 7.62 4.36
CA TYR A 46 15.01 6.60 3.33
C TYR A 46 13.58 6.14 3.02
N ASP A 47 12.73 6.03 4.04
CA ASP A 47 11.30 5.73 3.86
C ASP A 47 10.59 6.81 3.05
N LEU A 48 10.89 8.08 3.31
CA LEU A 48 10.37 9.20 2.52
C LEU A 48 10.87 9.14 1.07
N HIS A 49 12.13 8.82 0.86
CA HIS A 49 12.70 8.64 -0.49
C HIS A 49 11.98 7.53 -1.27
N ILE A 50 11.77 6.35 -0.67
CA ILE A 50 11.01 5.25 -1.29
C ILE A 50 9.59 5.69 -1.62
N ARG A 51 8.91 6.39 -0.69
CA ARG A 51 7.54 6.85 -0.89
C ARG A 51 7.44 7.84 -2.05
N LEU A 52 8.37 8.79 -2.16
CA LEU A 52 8.40 9.75 -3.25
C LEU A 52 8.71 9.08 -4.60
N LEU A 53 9.66 8.15 -4.63
CA LEU A 53 9.99 7.38 -5.83
C LEU A 53 8.79 6.56 -6.31
N HIS A 54 8.10 5.88 -5.40
CA HIS A 54 6.89 5.12 -5.71
C HIS A 54 5.79 6.02 -6.29
N LEU A 55 5.53 7.17 -5.67
CA LEU A 55 4.51 8.11 -6.15
C LEU A 55 4.83 8.66 -7.54
N ARG A 56 6.11 8.98 -7.82
CA ARG A 56 6.56 9.40 -9.14
C ARG A 56 6.41 8.30 -10.18
N ASN A 57 6.70 7.06 -9.80
CA ASN A 57 6.63 5.91 -10.70
C ASN A 57 5.20 5.39 -10.92
N ARG A 58 4.23 5.74 -10.06
CA ARG A 58 2.86 5.23 -10.11
C ARG A 58 2.14 5.50 -11.43
N LEU A 59 2.41 6.64 -12.06
CA LEU A 59 1.78 7.05 -13.32
C LEU A 59 2.66 6.78 -14.54
N ARG A 60 3.85 6.20 -14.34
CA ARG A 60 4.77 5.93 -15.44
C ARG A 60 4.30 4.69 -16.18
N PRO A 61 4.12 4.75 -17.50
CA PRO A 61 3.76 3.58 -18.28
C PRO A 61 4.90 2.56 -18.23
N VAL A 62 4.53 1.28 -18.22
CA VAL A 62 5.46 0.14 -18.13
C VAL A 62 6.51 0.18 -19.25
N THR A 63 6.17 0.74 -20.40
CA THR A 63 7.09 0.94 -21.54
C THR A 63 8.25 1.85 -21.18
N GLN A 64 7.98 3.01 -20.55
CA GLN A 64 9.03 3.94 -20.12
C GLN A 64 9.94 3.32 -19.06
N THR A 65 9.37 2.55 -18.12
CA THR A 65 10.20 1.85 -17.13
C THR A 65 11.03 0.73 -17.76
N ALA A 66 10.49 0.02 -18.75
CA ALA A 66 11.19 -1.05 -19.46
C ALA A 66 12.38 -0.52 -20.27
N ASP A 67 12.21 0.62 -20.94
CA ASP A 67 13.28 1.29 -21.69
C ASP A 67 14.41 1.76 -20.77
N GLU A 68 14.09 2.24 -19.56
CA GLU A 68 15.09 2.71 -18.58
C GLU A 68 15.80 1.58 -17.84
N THR A 69 15.10 0.49 -17.55
CA THR A 69 15.62 -0.61 -16.72
C THR A 69 16.15 -1.77 -17.56
N GLY A 70 16.08 -1.69 -18.89
CA GLY A 70 16.52 -2.73 -19.82
C GLY A 70 15.72 -4.04 -19.74
N PHE A 71 14.64 -4.07 -18.94
CA PHE A 71 13.73 -5.21 -18.88
C PHE A 71 12.84 -5.21 -20.13
N ALA A 72 13.38 -5.82 -21.19
CA ALA A 72 12.67 -6.03 -22.44
C ALA A 72 11.34 -6.78 -22.22
N GLN A 73 10.31 -6.29 -22.91
CA GLN A 73 8.98 -6.88 -23.17
C GLN A 73 7.91 -6.67 -22.06
N PRO A 74 7.00 -5.69 -22.22
CA PRO A 74 5.67 -5.82 -21.64
C PRO A 74 5.01 -7.05 -22.28
N LYS A 75 4.91 -8.16 -21.54
CA LYS A 75 4.08 -9.30 -21.95
C LYS A 75 2.69 -8.73 -22.21
N LYS A 76 2.23 -8.77 -23.47
CA LYS A 76 0.92 -8.29 -23.89
C LYS A 76 -0.15 -9.00 -23.05
N PHE A 77 -0.61 -8.39 -21.97
CA PHE A 77 -1.74 -8.90 -21.21
C PHE A 77 -3.00 -8.47 -21.97
N CYS A 78 -3.33 -9.22 -23.02
CA CYS A 78 -4.55 -9.01 -23.78
C CYS A 78 -5.71 -9.67 -23.02
N THR A 79 -6.43 -8.91 -22.20
CA THR A 79 -7.58 -9.44 -21.44
C THR A 79 -8.89 -9.40 -22.21
N ASN A 80 -8.98 -8.79 -23.39
CA ASN A 80 -10.17 -8.89 -24.24
C ASN A 80 -9.93 -8.29 -25.63
N CYS A 81 -9.65 -9.10 -26.64
CA CYS A 81 -9.83 -8.71 -28.03
C CYS A 81 -10.46 -9.87 -28.82
N LYS A 82 -11.79 -10.03 -28.69
CA LYS A 82 -12.60 -10.53 -29.81
C LYS A 82 -12.54 -9.45 -30.90
N LYS A 83 -12.00 -9.80 -32.08
CA LYS A 83 -11.84 -9.01 -33.31
C LYS A 83 -12.63 -7.68 -33.36
N VAL A 84 -11.93 -6.57 -33.54
CA VAL A 84 -12.38 -5.48 -34.44
C VAL A 84 -11.19 -5.02 -35.27
N SER A 85 -11.34 -5.19 -36.58
CA SER A 85 -10.53 -4.64 -37.65
C SER A 85 -10.48 -3.11 -37.62
N GLN A 86 -9.32 -2.51 -37.86
CA GLN A 86 -9.13 -1.45 -38.86
C GLN A 86 -7.62 -1.25 -39.11
N GLY A 87 -7.28 -1.17 -40.41
CA GLY A 87 -6.00 -1.57 -40.95
C GLY A 87 -4.85 -0.58 -40.82
N ARG A 88 -3.63 -1.12 -40.91
CA ARG A 88 -2.67 -0.75 -41.95
C ARG A 88 -1.85 -1.97 -42.35
N SER A 89 -1.84 -2.16 -43.65
CA SER A 89 -1.38 -3.30 -44.43
C SER A 89 0.15 -3.36 -44.55
N SER A 90 0.61 -4.45 -45.17
CA SER A 90 1.95 -4.73 -45.73
C SER A 90 2.89 -5.49 -44.78
N ALA A 91 3.50 -6.62 -45.16
CA ALA A 91 3.46 -7.42 -46.37
C ALA A 91 4.04 -8.81 -46.03
N CYS A 92 3.79 -9.77 -46.93
CA CYS A 92 4.28 -11.14 -46.94
C CYS A 92 5.77 -11.32 -46.62
N SER A 93 6.12 -12.39 -45.91
CA SER A 93 6.87 -13.55 -46.44
C SER A 93 6.68 -14.73 -45.48
#